data_AF-E8R5Q4-F1
#
_entry.id   AF-E8R5Q4-F1
#
_cell.length_a   1.000
_cell.length_b   1.000
_cell.length_c   1.000
_cell.angle_alpha   90.00
_cell.angle_beta   90.00
_cell.angle_gamma   90.00
#
_symmetry.space_group_name_H-M   'P 1'
#
loop_
_entity.id
_entity.type
_entity.pdbx_description
1 polymer ?
#
loop_
_entity_poly.entity_id
_entity_poly.type
_entity_poly.pdbx_seq_one_letter_code
_entity_poly.pdbx_strand_id
1 'polypeptide(L)'
;MSASGEGMGSGEEWDRPGLSIGFPGQSRSEELAPPRRRKRPMSRWRMWIRRVMPNDGRMVTVLVLALGFELYHVTQEIEKGISRFDNAVRGHVTPLPLLGLTLIWGAQRAARFHPFYWPDYSDWLRLTPWRPGNDPPWGPIRLVAQDLLLLGLWAGLVWGLSGGTLHPFKVVSMFLLGYLGMSVPPILNGGAPLLACLTLFGLGGIIRVYNDPHWMLGVAVGTALVAHLGQIRALRQFPWTQVPTVKIGHLAIRSRPDPARVRVKDSNGETVDDPEDLGDLGYPLEQLRPLHSWELKRMPVLGAVLVSALVAWWFHVAAIAFGGTGQPLLGPLTGFYVHICLGILLVRTLVYFTRVRPPITLGGRLRTGRFLQLRYDVALLPLPLIVVTAVSVPLVGQGLAGEVLLPAALGLTWFVGLACPPTLAWWRLAGSYRFDDTAFRNANSDSRVGDFVKTG
;
A
#
# COMPACT_ATOMS: atom_id res chain seq x y z
N MET A 1 32.51 62.49 -0.91
CA MET A 1 33.01 61.47 0.04
C MET A 1 32.68 60.11 -0.58
N SER A 2 33.35 59.64 -1.64
CA SER A 2 34.73 59.11 -1.72
C SER A 2 34.99 57.97 -0.73
N ALA A 3 34.99 56.72 -1.20
CA ALA A 3 36.22 55.95 -1.38
C ALA A 3 35.89 54.55 -1.94
N SER A 4 36.38 54.31 -3.14
CA SER A 4 36.64 53.02 -3.76
C SER A 4 37.76 52.29 -3.01
N GLY A 5 37.63 50.97 -2.86
CA GLY A 5 38.68 50.10 -2.33
C GLY A 5 38.78 48.83 -3.18
N GLU A 6 39.57 48.92 -4.24
CA GLU A 6 40.13 47.78 -4.97
C GLU A 6 41.09 47.00 -4.06
N GLY A 7 41.01 45.68 -4.10
CA GLY A 7 41.91 44.77 -3.39
C GLY A 7 42.20 43.55 -4.25
N MET A 8 43.20 43.69 -5.12
CA MET A 8 43.95 42.60 -5.75
C MET A 8 44.59 41.70 -4.68
N GLY A 9 44.45 40.38 -4.86
CA GLY A 9 45.40 39.37 -4.40
C GLY A 9 45.33 38.21 -5.40
N SER A 10 46.26 38.07 -6.34
CA SER A 10 47.50 37.28 -6.20
C SER A 10 47.25 36.04 -5.34
N GLY A 11 47.05 34.86 -5.91
CA GLY A 11 48.07 34.17 -6.68
C GLY A 11 48.82 33.24 -5.74
N GLU A 12 48.17 32.15 -5.33
CA GLU A 12 48.82 30.98 -4.73
C GLU A 12 48.20 29.73 -5.34
N GLU A 13 48.71 29.44 -6.53
CA GLU A 13 48.61 28.20 -7.26
C GLU A 13 49.37 27.14 -6.44
N TRP A 14 48.63 26.34 -5.67
CA TRP A 14 49.20 25.15 -5.03
C TRP A 14 49.45 24.12 -6.11
N ASP A 15 50.68 24.13 -6.63
CA ASP A 15 51.32 23.05 -7.36
C ASP A 15 51.20 21.76 -6.55
N ARG A 16 50.18 20.95 -6.88
CA ARG A 16 50.13 19.55 -6.45
C ARG A 16 51.03 18.78 -7.42
N PRO A 17 52.08 18.09 -6.95
CA PRO A 17 52.87 17.22 -7.81
C PRO A 17 51.94 16.19 -8.44
N GLY A 18 51.85 16.24 -9.78
CA GLY A 18 51.10 15.32 -10.59
C GLY A 18 51.64 13.91 -10.40
N LEU A 19 50.98 13.15 -9.52
CA LEU A 19 50.99 11.70 -9.56
C LEU A 19 50.13 11.28 -10.76
N SER A 20 50.72 11.38 -11.96
CA SER A 20 50.25 10.67 -13.14
C SER A 20 50.51 9.19 -12.90
N ILE A 21 49.56 8.51 -12.24
CA ILE A 21 49.47 7.06 -12.28
C ILE A 21 49.09 6.73 -13.72
N GLY A 22 50.12 6.57 -14.56
CA GLY A 22 49.97 6.05 -15.90
C GLY A 22 49.44 4.63 -15.80
N PHE A 23 48.16 4.45 -16.08
CA PHE A 23 47.60 3.13 -16.36
C PHE A 23 48.18 2.66 -17.71
N PRO A 24 49.10 1.69 -17.74
CA PRO A 24 49.58 1.12 -18.99
C PRO A 24 48.50 0.14 -19.46
N GLY A 25 47.57 0.62 -20.29
CA GLY A 25 46.53 -0.27 -20.84
C GLY A 25 45.30 0.35 -21.48
N GLN A 26 45.26 1.68 -21.72
CA GLN A 26 44.04 2.35 -22.23
C GLN A 26 44.12 2.79 -23.69
N SER A 27 45.02 2.23 -24.50
CA SER A 27 45.25 2.64 -25.89
C SER A 27 44.67 1.68 -26.95
N ARG A 28 43.67 0.85 -26.64
CA ARG A 28 43.20 -0.16 -27.62
C ARG A 28 41.71 -0.57 -27.61
N SER A 29 40.81 0.29 -27.12
CA SER A 29 39.36 0.00 -27.14
C SER A 29 38.48 1.08 -27.79
N GLU A 30 39.06 2.06 -28.50
CA GLU A 30 38.27 3.00 -29.33
C GLU A 30 37.85 2.43 -30.70
N GLU A 31 38.40 1.28 -31.14
CA GLU A 31 38.27 0.82 -32.53
C GLU A 31 37.07 -0.12 -32.82
N LEU A 32 36.20 -0.39 -31.84
CA LEU A 32 35.01 -1.22 -32.03
C LEU A 32 33.74 -0.62 -31.42
N ALA A 33 33.61 0.71 -31.42
CA ALA A 33 32.30 1.32 -31.24
C ALA A 33 31.45 1.00 -32.49
N PRO A 34 30.40 0.18 -32.41
CA PRO A 34 29.59 -0.18 -33.57
C PRO A 34 29.07 1.11 -34.23
N PRO A 35 29.00 1.15 -35.58
CA PRO A 35 28.57 2.35 -36.29
C PRO A 35 27.27 2.84 -35.69
N ARG A 36 27.28 4.07 -35.17
CA ARG A 36 26.11 4.74 -34.58
C ARG A 36 25.00 4.71 -35.63
N ARG A 37 24.12 3.69 -35.58
CA ARG A 37 22.93 3.61 -36.41
C ARG A 37 22.16 4.91 -36.19
N ARG A 38 22.18 5.80 -37.18
CA ARG A 38 21.37 7.01 -37.19
C ARG A 38 19.92 6.56 -36.97
N LYS A 39 19.41 6.75 -35.75
CA LYS A 39 18.03 6.41 -35.43
C LYS A 39 17.18 7.25 -36.37
N ARG A 40 16.42 6.60 -37.27
CA ARG A 40 15.53 7.29 -38.20
C ARG A 40 14.63 8.23 -37.37
N PRO A 41 14.47 9.50 -37.78
CA PRO A 41 13.61 10.42 -37.06
C PRO A 41 12.22 9.79 -36.93
N MET A 42 11.77 9.64 -35.69
CA MET A 42 10.44 9.09 -35.45
C MET A 42 9.40 10.09 -35.94
N SER A 43 8.37 9.60 -36.64
CA SER A 43 7.25 10.46 -37.05
C SER A 43 6.56 11.07 -35.83
N ARG A 44 6.06 12.30 -35.97
CA ARG A 44 5.34 13.03 -34.90
C ARG A 44 4.21 12.20 -34.29
N TRP A 45 3.51 11.43 -35.13
CA TRP A 45 2.45 10.50 -34.71
C TRP A 45 2.94 9.41 -33.76
N ARG A 46 4.10 8.79 -34.02
CA ARG A 46 4.65 7.76 -33.12
C ARG A 46 5.08 8.34 -31.79
N MET A 47 5.60 9.56 -31.77
CA MET A 47 5.88 10.28 -30.52
C MET A 47 4.60 10.61 -29.75
N TRP A 48 3.54 10.98 -30.46
CA TRP A 48 2.22 11.27 -29.88
C TRP A 48 1.59 10.02 -29.24
N ILE A 49 1.56 8.87 -29.93
CA ILE A 49 1.03 7.61 -29.39
C ILE A 49 1.83 7.13 -28.18
N ARG A 50 3.17 7.22 -28.23
CA ARG A 50 4.05 6.71 -27.18
C ARG A 50 3.83 7.37 -25.81
N ARG A 51 3.23 8.56 -25.78
CA ARG A 51 2.88 9.24 -24.51
C ARG A 51 1.75 8.54 -23.77
N VAL A 52 0.88 7.80 -24.46
CA VAL A 52 -0.30 7.16 -23.87
C VAL A 52 -0.22 5.65 -23.90
N MET A 53 0.24 5.08 -25.02
CA MET A 53 0.38 3.65 -25.18
C MET A 53 1.85 3.24 -25.09
N PRO A 54 2.20 2.33 -24.17
CA PRO A 54 3.55 1.79 -24.11
C PRO A 54 3.91 1.08 -25.42
N ASN A 55 5.16 1.24 -25.84
CA ASN A 55 5.68 0.79 -27.14
C ASN A 55 5.87 -0.73 -27.26
N ASP A 56 5.34 -1.53 -26.33
CA ASP A 56 5.62 -2.97 -26.25
C ASP A 56 4.80 -3.81 -27.23
N GLY A 57 3.81 -3.22 -27.91
CA GLY A 57 2.86 -3.95 -28.76
C GLY A 57 1.90 -4.83 -27.96
N ARG A 58 2.32 -5.42 -26.83
CA ARG A 58 1.55 -6.34 -25.98
C ARG A 58 0.18 -5.80 -25.58
N MET A 59 0.09 -4.54 -25.18
CA MET A 59 -1.20 -3.94 -24.80
C MET A 59 -2.14 -3.82 -26.00
N VAL A 60 -1.62 -3.39 -27.15
CA VAL A 60 -2.38 -3.36 -28.41
C VAL A 60 -2.80 -4.78 -28.79
N THR A 61 -1.91 -5.77 -28.65
CA THR A 61 -2.23 -7.18 -28.89
C THR A 61 -3.34 -7.67 -27.96
N VAL A 62 -3.29 -7.37 -26.66
CA VAL A 62 -4.36 -7.76 -25.70
C VAL A 62 -5.69 -7.11 -26.08
N LEU A 63 -5.69 -5.81 -26.39
CA LEU A 63 -6.91 -5.11 -26.81
C LEU A 63 -7.48 -5.68 -28.12
N VAL A 64 -6.63 -5.97 -29.10
CA VAL A 64 -7.02 -6.55 -30.39
C VAL A 64 -7.55 -7.98 -30.21
N LEU A 65 -6.87 -8.82 -29.44
CA LEU A 65 -7.31 -10.19 -29.16
C LEU A 65 -8.65 -10.21 -28.45
N ALA A 66 -8.85 -9.31 -27.50
CA ALA A 66 -10.08 -9.26 -26.75
C ALA A 66 -11.24 -8.66 -27.56
N LEU A 67 -10.97 -7.67 -28.42
CA LEU A 67 -11.93 -7.21 -29.42
C LEU A 67 -12.31 -8.34 -30.40
N GLY A 68 -11.33 -9.13 -30.84
CA GLY A 68 -11.55 -10.28 -31.70
C GLY A 68 -12.38 -11.38 -31.02
N PHE A 69 -12.16 -11.61 -29.73
CA PHE A 69 -12.95 -12.54 -28.91
C PHE A 69 -14.42 -12.10 -28.78
N GLU A 70 -14.65 -10.81 -28.53
CA GLU A 70 -16.01 -10.25 -28.47
C GLU A 70 -16.70 -10.31 -29.84
N LEU A 71 -15.98 -9.97 -30.92
CA LEU A 71 -16.51 -10.08 -32.27
C LEU A 71 -16.87 -11.53 -32.62
N TYR A 72 -16.04 -12.49 -32.21
CA TYR A 72 -16.32 -13.92 -32.36
C TYR A 72 -17.61 -14.31 -31.62
N HIS A 73 -17.77 -13.90 -30.36
CA HIS A 73 -19.00 -14.16 -29.60
C HIS A 73 -20.23 -13.56 -30.29
N VAL A 74 -20.16 -12.31 -30.76
CA VAL A 74 -21.24 -11.67 -31.51
C VAL A 74 -21.58 -12.47 -32.78
N THR A 75 -20.58 -12.91 -33.55
CA THR A 75 -20.82 -13.73 -34.76
C THR A 75 -21.44 -15.09 -34.45
N GLN A 76 -21.01 -15.76 -33.36
CA GLN A 76 -21.57 -17.03 -32.92
C GLN A 76 -23.03 -16.92 -32.49
N GLU A 77 -23.40 -15.82 -31.83
CA GLU A 77 -24.79 -15.55 -31.48
C GLU A 77 -25.65 -15.29 -32.73
N ILE A 78 -25.14 -14.50 -33.69
CA ILE A 78 -25.82 -14.26 -34.97
C ILE A 78 -26.07 -15.58 -35.73
N GLU A 79 -25.07 -16.46 -35.81
CA GLU A 79 -25.15 -17.74 -36.51
C GLU A 79 -26.14 -18.71 -35.87
N LYS A 80 -26.21 -18.74 -34.53
CA LYS A 80 -27.16 -19.59 -33.78
C LYS A 80 -28.59 -19.07 -33.78
N GLY A 81 -28.82 -17.84 -34.26
CA GLY A 81 -29.94 -17.03 -33.80
C GLY A 81 -30.97 -16.54 -34.81
N ILE A 82 -30.85 -16.82 -36.11
CA ILE A 82 -31.72 -16.20 -37.15
C ILE A 82 -33.24 -16.48 -36.97
N SER A 83 -33.68 -17.46 -36.18
CA SER A 83 -35.11 -17.78 -36.01
C SER A 83 -35.74 -17.48 -34.63
N ARG A 84 -34.97 -17.04 -33.61
CA ARG A 84 -35.50 -16.71 -32.27
C ARG A 84 -35.01 -15.34 -31.73
N PHE A 85 -34.40 -14.53 -32.59
CA PHE A 85 -33.49 -13.44 -32.22
C PHE A 85 -34.12 -12.20 -31.58
N ASP A 86 -35.41 -11.92 -31.79
CA ASP A 86 -35.88 -10.54 -31.59
C ASP A 86 -36.11 -10.14 -30.12
N ASN A 87 -36.40 -11.09 -29.22
CA ASN A 87 -36.84 -10.79 -27.85
C ASN A 87 -35.89 -11.27 -26.72
N ALA A 88 -35.04 -12.27 -26.94
CA ALA A 88 -34.14 -12.79 -25.89
C ALA A 88 -32.73 -12.16 -25.91
N VAL A 89 -32.25 -11.73 -27.08
CA VAL A 89 -30.84 -11.30 -27.28
C VAL A 89 -30.62 -9.82 -26.97
N ARG A 90 -31.65 -8.95 -27.03
CA ARG A 90 -31.53 -7.54 -26.61
C ARG A 90 -31.19 -7.36 -25.12
N GLY A 91 -31.29 -8.41 -24.31
CA GLY A 91 -31.08 -8.31 -22.86
C GLY A 91 -29.76 -8.85 -22.30
N HIS A 92 -29.02 -9.72 -23.00
CA HIS A 92 -28.10 -10.64 -22.28
C HIS A 92 -26.71 -10.92 -22.88
N VAL A 93 -26.27 -10.27 -23.96
CA VAL A 93 -24.82 -10.24 -24.24
C VAL A 93 -24.19 -9.28 -23.24
N THR A 94 -23.83 -9.81 -22.07
CA THR A 94 -23.30 -9.05 -20.95
C THR A 94 -22.00 -8.39 -21.39
N PRO A 95 -21.89 -7.05 -21.44
CA PRO A 95 -20.69 -6.33 -21.87
C PRO A 95 -19.56 -6.40 -20.81
N LEU A 96 -19.56 -7.45 -19.98
CA LEU A 96 -18.61 -7.66 -18.89
C LEU A 96 -17.17 -7.79 -19.37
N PRO A 97 -16.84 -8.49 -20.48
CA PRO A 97 -15.45 -8.57 -20.91
C PRO A 97 -14.97 -7.22 -21.46
N LEU A 98 -15.79 -6.48 -22.21
CA LEU A 98 -15.50 -5.08 -22.59
C LEU A 98 -15.21 -4.18 -21.38
N LEU A 99 -16.02 -4.25 -20.32
CA LEU A 99 -15.77 -3.50 -19.07
C LEU A 99 -14.50 -3.99 -18.35
N GLY A 100 -14.24 -5.29 -18.33
CA GLY A 100 -13.03 -5.90 -17.78
C GLY A 100 -11.76 -5.45 -18.50
N LEU A 101 -11.78 -5.37 -19.82
CA LEU A 101 -10.68 -4.84 -20.63
C LEU A 101 -10.44 -3.37 -20.33
N THR A 102 -11.52 -2.61 -20.16
CA THR A 102 -11.44 -1.19 -19.81
C THR A 102 -10.79 -0.98 -18.44
N LEU A 103 -11.13 -1.83 -17.47
CA LEU A 103 -10.51 -1.88 -16.15
C LEU A 103 -9.02 -2.21 -16.24
N ILE A 104 -8.66 -3.25 -16.99
CA ILE A 104 -7.26 -3.68 -17.20
C ILE A 104 -6.47 -2.57 -17.87
N TRP A 105 -7.05 -1.88 -18.86
CA TRP A 105 -6.42 -0.75 -19.52
C TRP A 105 -6.10 0.37 -18.52
N GLY A 106 -7.06 0.78 -17.69
CA GLY A 106 -6.83 1.78 -16.64
C GLY A 106 -5.71 1.38 -15.68
N ALA A 107 -5.75 0.14 -15.20
CA ALA A 107 -4.74 -0.42 -14.30
C ALA A 107 -3.33 -0.43 -14.92
N GLN A 108 -3.22 -0.91 -16.16
CA GLN A 108 -1.95 -0.87 -16.90
C GLN A 108 -1.46 0.56 -17.12
N ARG A 109 -2.36 1.50 -17.44
CA ARG A 109 -2.02 2.91 -17.65
C ARG A 109 -1.42 3.57 -16.40
N ALA A 110 -1.92 3.24 -15.20
CA ALA A 110 -1.30 3.72 -13.95
C ALA A 110 0.03 3.02 -13.66
N ALA A 111 0.07 1.69 -13.79
CA ALA A 111 1.25 0.89 -13.41
C ALA A 111 2.47 1.13 -14.31
N ARG A 112 2.24 1.26 -15.61
CA ARG A 112 3.27 1.28 -16.66
C ARG A 112 4.20 2.49 -16.56
N PHE A 113 3.67 3.65 -16.22
CA PHE A 113 4.42 4.92 -16.24
C PHE A 113 4.93 5.31 -14.85
N HIS A 114 4.57 4.55 -13.81
CA HIS A 114 4.90 4.89 -12.44
C HIS A 114 6.17 4.15 -11.97
N PRO A 115 7.20 4.85 -11.46
CA PRO A 115 8.48 4.23 -11.09
C PRO A 115 8.40 3.22 -9.95
N PHE A 116 7.30 3.24 -9.19
CA PHE A 116 7.01 2.24 -8.15
C PHE A 116 6.96 0.81 -8.68
N TYR A 117 6.45 0.60 -9.90
CA TYR A 117 6.28 -0.74 -10.47
C TYR A 117 7.49 -1.21 -11.29
N TRP A 118 8.49 -0.34 -11.47
CA TRP A 118 9.63 -0.58 -12.37
C TRP A 118 10.93 -0.22 -11.64
N PRO A 119 11.58 -1.18 -10.97
CA PRO A 119 12.80 -0.94 -10.20
C PRO A 119 13.88 -0.25 -11.04
N ASP A 120 14.16 -0.77 -12.24
CA ASP A 120 15.15 -0.19 -13.16
C ASP A 120 14.84 1.27 -13.52
N TYR A 121 13.55 1.60 -13.64
CA TYR A 121 13.12 2.94 -13.96
C TYR A 121 13.22 3.89 -12.75
N SER A 122 12.90 3.39 -11.56
CA SER A 122 13.20 4.09 -10.30
C SER A 122 14.70 4.34 -10.14
N ASP A 123 15.56 3.35 -10.41
CA ASP A 123 17.01 3.48 -10.30
C ASP A 123 17.56 4.48 -11.32
N TRP A 124 17.06 4.46 -12.55
CA TRP A 124 17.37 5.48 -13.54
C TRP A 124 16.95 6.89 -13.08
N LEU A 125 15.77 7.04 -12.49
CA LEU A 125 15.31 8.34 -11.96
C LEU A 125 16.19 8.84 -10.81
N ARG A 126 16.72 7.93 -9.97
CA ARG A 126 17.65 8.28 -8.88
C ARG A 126 18.99 8.80 -9.41
N LEU A 127 19.43 8.32 -10.57
CA LEU A 127 20.71 8.69 -11.18
C LEU A 127 20.63 9.91 -12.10
N THR A 128 19.43 10.44 -12.37
CA THR A 128 19.22 11.56 -13.29
C THR A 128 18.78 12.81 -12.55
N PRO A 129 19.05 14.02 -13.08
CA PRO A 129 18.64 15.29 -12.46
C PRO A 129 17.13 15.56 -12.60
N TRP A 130 16.29 14.52 -12.60
CA TRP A 130 14.85 14.65 -12.70
C TRP A 130 14.28 15.35 -11.46
N ARG A 131 13.27 16.18 -11.66
CA ARG A 131 12.57 16.91 -10.59
C ARG A 131 11.08 16.63 -10.64
N PRO A 132 10.40 16.50 -9.48
CA PRO A 132 8.94 16.40 -9.43
C PRO A 132 8.28 17.56 -10.18
N GLY A 133 7.39 17.24 -11.13
CA GLY A 133 6.71 18.22 -11.99
C GLY A 133 7.15 18.16 -13.46
N ASN A 134 8.34 17.64 -13.73
CA ASN A 134 8.76 17.34 -15.11
C ASN A 134 8.15 16.01 -15.56
N ASP A 135 7.62 15.99 -16.78
CA ASP A 135 7.08 14.75 -17.34
C ASP A 135 8.21 13.72 -17.46
N PRO A 136 8.00 12.49 -16.97
CA PRO A 136 9.01 11.46 -17.05
C PRO A 136 9.29 11.05 -18.50
N PRO A 137 10.51 10.54 -18.83
CA PRO A 137 10.86 10.19 -20.21
C PRO A 137 9.96 9.11 -20.81
N TRP A 138 9.37 8.26 -19.96
CA TRP A 138 8.48 7.20 -20.40
C TRP A 138 7.06 7.69 -20.68
N GLY A 139 6.71 8.89 -20.23
CA GLY A 139 5.39 9.49 -20.42
C GLY A 139 4.80 10.01 -19.12
N PRO A 140 3.74 10.83 -19.20
CA PRO A 140 3.11 11.43 -18.03
C PRO A 140 2.40 10.38 -17.15
N ILE A 141 2.67 10.42 -15.84
CA ILE A 141 1.98 9.58 -14.84
C ILE A 141 0.50 9.99 -14.71
N ARG A 142 0.24 11.30 -14.85
CA ARG A 142 -1.12 11.87 -14.88
C ARG A 142 -1.85 11.47 -16.16
N LEU A 143 -3.18 11.43 -16.06
CA LEU A 143 -4.05 11.38 -17.21
C LEU A 143 -3.88 12.66 -18.04
N VAL A 144 -3.78 12.51 -19.36
CA VAL A 144 -3.66 13.60 -20.32
C VAL A 144 -4.90 13.66 -21.22
N ALA A 145 -5.09 14.78 -21.94
CA ALA A 145 -6.22 14.93 -22.87
C ALA A 145 -6.27 13.82 -23.94
N GLN A 146 -5.13 13.22 -24.29
CA GLN A 146 -5.07 12.09 -25.20
C GLN A 146 -5.76 10.83 -24.62
N ASP A 147 -5.63 10.59 -23.30
CA ASP A 147 -6.33 9.50 -22.61
C ASP A 147 -7.85 9.72 -22.72
N LEU A 148 -8.33 10.96 -22.55
CA LEU A 148 -9.75 11.30 -22.69
C LEU A 148 -10.29 11.03 -24.10
N LEU A 149 -9.54 11.39 -25.14
CA LEU A 149 -9.93 11.15 -26.52
C LEU A 149 -10.02 9.64 -26.83
N LEU A 150 -9.01 8.86 -26.43
CA LEU A 150 -9.02 7.42 -26.64
C LEU A 150 -10.14 6.74 -25.85
N LEU A 151 -10.38 7.18 -24.61
CA LEU A 151 -11.43 6.65 -23.77
C LEU A 151 -12.82 7.01 -24.28
N GLY A 152 -12.99 8.22 -24.84
CA GLY A 152 -14.22 8.63 -25.51
C GLY A 152 -14.52 7.81 -26.75
N LEU A 153 -13.52 7.56 -27.60
CA LEU A 153 -13.65 6.68 -28.76
C LEU A 153 -13.99 5.24 -28.34
N TRP A 154 -13.31 4.72 -27.32
CA TRP A 154 -13.58 3.39 -26.78
C TRP A 154 -14.99 3.29 -26.18
N ALA A 155 -15.42 4.28 -25.39
CA ALA A 155 -16.75 4.31 -24.82
C ALA A 155 -17.85 4.41 -25.89
N GLY A 156 -17.62 5.19 -26.96
CA GLY A 156 -18.52 5.26 -28.11
C GLY A 156 -18.60 3.93 -28.87
N LEU A 157 -17.47 3.25 -29.08
CA LEU A 157 -17.43 1.92 -29.69
C LEU A 157 -18.20 0.90 -28.85
N VAL A 158 -17.93 0.84 -27.54
CA VAL A 158 -18.61 -0.07 -26.60
C VAL A 158 -20.11 0.22 -26.55
N TRP A 159 -20.51 1.50 -26.54
CA TRP A 159 -21.91 1.90 -26.58
C TRP A 159 -22.61 1.39 -27.87
N GLY A 160 -21.98 1.58 -29.04
CA GLY A 160 -22.47 1.07 -30.31
C GLY A 160 -22.55 -0.45 -30.38
N LEU A 161 -21.49 -1.16 -29.95
CA LEU A 161 -21.45 -2.63 -29.92
C LEU A 161 -22.47 -3.23 -28.95
N SER A 162 -22.77 -2.53 -27.86
CA SER A 162 -23.77 -2.95 -26.87
C SER A 162 -25.22 -2.63 -27.27
N GLY A 163 -25.46 -2.11 -28.48
CA GLY A 163 -26.81 -1.69 -28.90
C GLY A 163 -27.41 -0.58 -28.03
N GLY A 164 -26.55 0.24 -27.40
CA GLY A 164 -26.97 1.31 -26.52
C GLY A 164 -27.26 0.92 -25.07
N THR A 165 -27.14 -0.36 -24.72
CA THR A 165 -27.46 -0.87 -23.37
C THR A 165 -26.43 -0.44 -22.32
N LEU A 166 -25.15 -0.34 -22.70
CA LEU A 166 -24.10 0.07 -21.79
C LEU A 166 -23.82 1.57 -21.89
N HIS A 167 -24.15 2.29 -20.81
CA HIS A 167 -23.92 3.73 -20.75
C HIS A 167 -22.41 4.07 -20.85
N PRO A 168 -21.99 5.02 -21.71
CA PRO A 168 -20.57 5.39 -21.89
C PRO A 168 -19.85 5.76 -20.58
N PHE A 169 -20.55 6.38 -19.64
CA PHE A 169 -19.98 6.75 -18.34
C PHE A 169 -19.56 5.56 -17.48
N LYS A 170 -20.19 4.38 -17.64
CA LYS A 170 -19.73 3.16 -16.96
C LYS A 170 -18.37 2.72 -17.52
N VAL A 171 -18.17 2.81 -18.83
CA VAL A 171 -16.88 2.51 -19.47
C VAL A 171 -15.79 3.44 -18.92
N VAL A 172 -16.03 4.75 -18.91
CA VAL A 172 -15.09 5.74 -18.34
C VAL A 172 -14.80 5.45 -16.86
N SER A 173 -15.84 5.17 -16.08
CA SER A 173 -15.69 4.91 -14.65
C SER A 173 -14.94 3.61 -14.36
N MET A 174 -15.12 2.57 -15.19
CA MET A 174 -14.35 1.31 -15.08
C MET A 174 -12.88 1.51 -15.41
N PHE A 175 -12.55 2.34 -16.40
CA PHE A 175 -11.16 2.74 -16.66
C PHE A 175 -10.57 3.44 -15.44
N LEU A 176 -11.28 4.42 -14.89
CA LEU A 176 -10.84 5.14 -13.70
C LEU A 176 -10.71 4.22 -12.48
N LEU A 177 -11.62 3.26 -12.29
CA LEU A 177 -11.54 2.27 -11.20
C LEU A 177 -10.20 1.50 -11.25
N GLY A 178 -9.79 1.05 -12.44
CA GLY A 178 -8.53 0.33 -12.63
C GLY A 178 -7.31 1.24 -12.42
N TYR A 179 -7.36 2.44 -12.99
CA TYR A 179 -6.30 3.45 -12.82
C TYR A 179 -6.10 3.83 -11.35
N LEU A 180 -7.21 4.06 -10.62
CA LEU A 180 -7.22 4.40 -9.21
C LEU A 180 -6.71 3.26 -8.34
N GLY A 181 -7.13 2.02 -8.60
CA GLY A 181 -6.67 0.83 -7.88
C GLY A 181 -5.14 0.67 -7.96
N MET A 182 -4.57 0.84 -9.15
CA MET A 182 -3.11 0.81 -9.36
C MET A 182 -2.40 2.12 -8.95
N SER A 183 -3.12 3.15 -8.53
CA SER A 183 -2.51 4.36 -7.99
C SER A 183 -2.35 4.32 -6.47
N VAL A 184 -3.08 3.46 -5.76
CA VAL A 184 -3.04 3.40 -4.29
C VAL A 184 -1.66 2.99 -3.74
N PRO A 185 -1.01 1.90 -4.21
CA PRO A 185 0.27 1.47 -3.66
C PRO A 185 1.37 2.55 -3.67
N PRO A 186 1.61 3.29 -4.77
CA PRO A 186 2.60 4.35 -4.73
C PRO A 186 2.24 5.53 -3.83
N ILE A 187 0.95 5.86 -3.66
CA ILE A 187 0.51 6.92 -2.74
C ILE A 187 0.78 6.52 -1.28
N LEU A 188 0.51 5.26 -0.93
CA LEU A 188 0.82 4.71 0.40
C LEU A 188 2.33 4.74 0.67
N ASN A 189 3.13 4.28 -0.28
CA ASN A 189 4.59 4.19 -0.12
C ASN A 189 5.28 5.56 -0.18
N GLY A 190 4.71 6.53 -0.90
CA GLY A 190 5.19 7.92 -0.94
C GLY A 190 4.68 8.79 0.20
N GLY A 191 4.42 8.21 1.38
CA GLY A 191 4.14 8.95 2.61
C GLY A 191 2.86 9.80 2.58
N ALA A 192 1.86 9.41 1.80
CA ALA A 192 0.55 10.06 1.74
C ALA A 192 -0.61 9.13 2.14
N PRO A 193 -0.56 8.48 3.32
CA PRO A 193 -1.52 7.43 3.70
C PRO A 193 -2.97 7.90 3.78
N LEU A 194 -3.21 9.16 4.19
CA LEU A 194 -4.56 9.73 4.22
C LEU A 194 -5.18 9.82 2.82
N LEU A 195 -4.43 10.29 1.83
CA LEU A 195 -4.91 10.42 0.44
C LEU A 195 -5.14 9.05 -0.19
N ALA A 196 -4.30 8.07 0.10
CA ALA A 196 -4.53 6.68 -0.30
C ALA A 196 -5.78 6.09 0.35
N CYS A 197 -6.00 6.34 1.64
CA CYS A 197 -7.20 5.90 2.35
C CYS A 197 -8.47 6.53 1.74
N LEU A 198 -8.48 7.84 1.51
CA LEU A 198 -9.57 8.53 0.82
C LEU A 198 -9.81 7.97 -0.60
N THR A 199 -8.73 7.64 -1.32
CA THR A 199 -8.82 6.98 -2.64
C THR A 199 -9.49 5.60 -2.53
N LEU A 200 -9.15 4.81 -1.51
CA LEU A 200 -9.77 3.50 -1.25
C LEU A 200 -11.24 3.61 -0.85
N PHE A 201 -11.63 4.64 -0.08
CA PHE A 201 -13.05 4.94 0.16
C PHE A 201 -13.77 5.28 -1.13
N GLY A 202 -13.19 6.16 -1.94
CA GLY A 202 -13.73 6.55 -3.25
C GLY A 202 -13.91 5.37 -4.20
N LEU A 203 -12.95 4.43 -4.25
CA LEU A 203 -13.05 3.17 -5.01
C LEU A 203 -14.28 2.34 -4.60
N GLY A 204 -14.51 2.17 -3.30
CA GLY A 204 -15.73 1.52 -2.81
C GLY A 204 -17.01 2.31 -3.16
N GLY A 205 -16.92 3.64 -3.17
CA GLY A 205 -18.00 4.54 -3.60
C GLY A 205 -18.40 4.33 -5.05
N ILE A 206 -17.44 4.22 -5.97
CA ILE A 206 -17.68 3.93 -7.40
C ILE A 206 -18.47 2.64 -7.56
N ILE A 207 -18.11 1.59 -6.81
CA ILE A 207 -18.83 0.30 -6.82
C ILE A 207 -20.23 0.45 -6.22
N ARG A 208 -20.37 1.19 -5.13
CA ARG A 208 -21.65 1.41 -4.43
C ARG A 208 -22.71 2.10 -5.30
N VAL A 209 -22.30 3.02 -6.17
CA VAL A 209 -23.19 3.74 -7.08
C VAL A 209 -23.17 3.19 -8.51
N TYR A 210 -22.70 1.97 -8.73
CA TYR A 210 -22.56 1.34 -10.05
C TYR A 210 -23.86 1.32 -10.89
N ASN A 211 -25.01 1.29 -10.22
CA ASN A 211 -26.32 1.30 -10.90
C ASN A 211 -26.64 2.65 -11.55
N ASP A 212 -26.12 3.75 -11.01
CA ASP A 212 -26.32 5.09 -11.57
C ASP A 212 -25.04 5.58 -12.27
N PRO A 213 -25.01 5.62 -13.62
CA PRO A 213 -23.82 5.96 -14.37
C PRO A 213 -23.34 7.41 -14.15
N HIS A 214 -24.22 8.34 -13.78
CA HIS A 214 -23.87 9.74 -13.56
C HIS A 214 -23.15 9.91 -12.23
N TRP A 215 -23.73 9.34 -11.16
CA TRP A 215 -23.08 9.33 -9.84
C TRP A 215 -21.77 8.54 -9.87
N MET A 216 -21.74 7.40 -10.57
CA MET A 216 -20.52 6.60 -10.73
C MET A 216 -19.38 7.43 -11.34
N LEU A 217 -19.64 8.18 -12.40
CA LEU A 217 -18.66 9.07 -13.01
C LEU A 217 -18.24 10.20 -12.07
N GLY A 218 -19.20 10.86 -11.42
CA GLY A 218 -18.93 11.94 -10.48
C GLY A 218 -18.00 11.50 -9.34
N VAL A 219 -18.31 10.36 -8.71
CA VAL A 219 -17.47 9.77 -7.66
C VAL A 219 -16.11 9.34 -8.20
N ALA A 220 -16.05 8.75 -9.40
CA ALA A 220 -14.79 8.32 -10.02
C ALA A 220 -13.86 9.50 -10.32
N VAL A 221 -14.39 10.59 -10.87
CA VAL A 221 -13.63 11.82 -11.15
C VAL A 221 -13.17 12.48 -9.85
N GLY A 222 -14.06 12.63 -8.86
CA GLY A 222 -13.68 13.16 -7.54
C GLY A 222 -12.57 12.36 -6.88
N THR A 223 -12.66 11.02 -6.94
CA THR A 223 -11.63 10.11 -6.43
C THR A 223 -10.31 10.23 -7.22
N ALA A 224 -10.39 10.38 -8.54
CA ALA A 224 -9.22 10.60 -9.40
C ALA A 224 -8.48 11.89 -9.06
N LEU A 225 -9.19 12.96 -8.69
CA LEU A 225 -8.57 14.21 -8.21
C LEU A 225 -7.83 14.00 -6.89
N VAL A 226 -8.43 13.28 -5.93
CA VAL A 226 -7.78 12.94 -4.65
C VAL A 226 -6.53 12.09 -4.89
N ALA A 227 -6.62 11.07 -5.75
CA ALA A 227 -5.48 10.22 -6.10
C ALA A 227 -4.39 11.03 -6.81
N HIS A 228 -4.73 11.98 -7.67
CA HIS A 228 -3.78 12.85 -8.34
C HIS A 228 -2.98 13.71 -7.35
N LEU A 229 -3.64 14.31 -6.36
CA LEU A 229 -2.97 15.02 -5.26
C LEU A 229 -2.05 14.08 -4.46
N GLY A 230 -2.52 12.85 -4.23
CA GLY A 230 -1.74 11.78 -3.59
C GLY A 230 -0.47 11.46 -4.37
N GLN A 231 -0.58 11.28 -5.69
CA GLN A 231 0.55 10.99 -6.57
C GLN A 231 1.55 12.13 -6.61
N ILE A 232 1.10 13.40 -6.68
CA ILE A 232 2.02 14.56 -6.64
C ILE A 232 2.80 14.57 -5.32
N ARG A 233 2.11 14.38 -4.20
CA ARG A 233 2.75 14.34 -2.88
C ARG A 233 3.73 13.18 -2.78
N ALA A 234 3.35 11.99 -3.26
CA ALA A 234 4.20 10.82 -3.30
C ALA A 234 5.46 11.05 -4.14
N LEU A 235 5.32 11.62 -5.34
CA LEU A 235 6.46 11.91 -6.23
C LEU A 235 7.37 13.00 -5.69
N ARG A 236 6.86 13.96 -4.93
CA ARG A 236 7.69 14.98 -4.24
C ARG A 236 8.58 14.38 -3.14
N GLN A 237 8.19 13.24 -2.59
CA GLN A 237 8.97 12.49 -1.61
C GLN A 237 9.89 11.44 -2.26
N PHE A 238 10.01 11.44 -3.59
CA PHE A 238 10.97 10.57 -4.27
C PHE A 238 12.41 11.07 -4.03
N PRO A 239 13.40 10.19 -3.76
CA PRO A 239 13.31 8.74 -3.73
C PRO A 239 12.56 8.24 -2.49
N TRP A 240 11.56 7.38 -2.69
CA TRP A 240 10.86 6.80 -1.56
C TRP A 240 11.87 6.01 -0.74
N THR A 241 12.05 6.41 0.52
CA THR A 241 12.70 5.58 1.54
C THR A 241 11.98 4.26 1.47
N GLN A 242 12.65 3.21 0.97
CA GLN A 242 12.00 1.94 0.70
C GLN A 242 11.27 1.54 1.99
N VAL A 243 9.94 1.57 1.96
CA VAL A 243 9.14 0.99 3.03
C VAL A 243 9.70 -0.42 3.17
N PRO A 244 10.14 -0.85 4.37
CA PRO A 244 10.73 -2.16 4.53
C PRO A 244 9.74 -3.15 3.93
N THR A 245 10.11 -3.73 2.79
CA THR A 245 9.31 -4.77 2.15
C THR A 245 9.12 -5.79 3.24
N VAL A 246 7.90 -5.94 3.74
CA VAL A 246 7.57 -6.98 4.69
C VAL A 246 7.91 -8.27 3.97
N LYS A 247 9.07 -8.86 4.31
CA LYS A 247 9.53 -10.12 3.75
C LYS A 247 8.59 -11.19 4.28
N ILE A 248 7.50 -11.44 3.57
CA ILE A 248 6.70 -12.65 3.72
C ILE A 248 7.51 -13.75 3.02
N GLY A 249 8.53 -14.30 3.70
CA GLY A 249 9.36 -15.40 3.21
C GLY A 249 10.85 -15.07 3.01
N HIS A 250 11.67 -16.14 3.00
CA HIS A 250 13.14 -16.18 3.12
C HIS A 250 13.99 -15.47 2.05
N LEU A 251 13.44 -14.62 1.19
CA LEU A 251 14.23 -13.88 0.20
C LEU A 251 14.58 -12.48 0.71
N ALA A 252 15.84 -12.35 1.14
CA ALA A 252 16.36 -11.16 1.76
C ALA A 252 16.77 -10.09 0.74
N ILE A 253 15.87 -9.15 0.41
CA ILE A 253 16.26 -7.88 -0.23
C ILE A 253 16.66 -6.87 0.86
N ARG A 254 17.81 -6.24 0.66
CA ARG A 254 18.53 -5.36 1.59
C ARG A 254 18.03 -3.92 1.38
N SER A 255 17.35 -3.33 2.35
CA SER A 255 16.95 -1.91 2.32
C SER A 255 17.94 -1.07 3.13
N ARG A 256 18.52 -0.07 2.47
CA ARG A 256 19.47 0.93 3.01
C ARG A 256 18.67 2.08 3.65
N PRO A 257 18.92 2.51 4.91
CA PRO A 257 18.25 3.67 5.49
C PRO A 257 18.79 4.99 4.91
N ASP A 258 17.93 6.00 4.86
CA ASP A 258 18.22 7.38 4.41
C ASP A 258 18.41 8.29 5.65
N PRO A 259 19.58 8.95 5.83
CA PRO A 259 20.02 9.60 7.07
C PRO A 259 19.47 11.04 7.29
N ALA A 260 18.18 11.32 7.06
CA ALA A 260 17.68 12.69 7.12
C ALA A 260 16.65 12.98 8.23
N ARG A 261 17.17 13.51 9.35
CA ARG A 261 16.61 14.57 10.24
C ARG A 261 15.50 14.22 11.25
N VAL A 262 15.90 14.06 12.52
CA VAL A 262 15.08 14.34 13.71
C VAL A 262 15.92 15.15 14.71
N ARG A 263 15.51 16.38 15.05
CA ARG A 263 16.22 17.27 16.00
C ARG A 263 15.68 17.11 17.43
N VAL A 264 16.57 16.94 18.41
CA VAL A 264 16.25 16.90 19.85
C VAL A 264 17.16 17.90 20.58
N LYS A 265 16.61 18.66 21.54
CA LYS A 265 17.39 19.57 22.40
C LYS A 265 17.94 18.85 23.63
N ASP A 266 19.17 19.17 24.03
CA ASP A 266 19.81 18.64 25.23
C ASP A 266 19.43 19.41 26.52
N SER A 267 20.01 18.98 27.64
CA SER A 267 19.79 19.55 28.97
C SER A 267 20.34 20.97 29.15
N ASN A 268 21.19 21.43 28.24
CA ASN A 268 21.69 22.80 28.23
C ASN A 268 20.83 23.72 27.34
N GLY A 269 19.76 23.19 26.74
CA GLY A 269 18.87 23.93 25.85
C GLY A 269 19.41 24.09 24.43
N GLU A 270 20.57 23.49 24.12
CA GLU A 270 21.14 23.45 22.78
C GLU A 270 20.44 22.37 21.97
N THR A 271 20.01 22.70 20.76
CA THR A 271 19.64 21.69 19.77
C THR A 271 20.89 20.91 19.41
N VAL A 272 21.06 19.73 20.00
CA VAL A 272 21.98 18.73 19.48
C VAL A 272 21.34 18.24 18.18
N ASP A 273 21.81 18.82 17.07
CA ASP A 273 21.21 18.64 15.75
C ASP A 273 21.34 17.19 15.23
N ASP A 274 22.01 16.29 15.96
CA ASP A 274 22.07 14.86 15.63
C ASP A 274 21.95 13.93 16.86
N PRO A 275 20.84 13.18 16.98
CA PRO A 275 20.81 11.91 17.71
C PRO A 275 21.66 10.80 17.03
N GLU A 276 22.40 11.12 15.95
CA GLU A 276 23.31 10.20 15.24
C GLU A 276 24.63 9.96 15.96
N ASP A 277 24.98 10.72 17.01
CA ASP A 277 26.26 10.55 17.72
C ASP A 277 26.25 9.42 18.77
N LEU A 278 25.19 8.60 18.80
CA LEU A 278 25.32 7.19 19.18
C LEU A 278 25.96 6.42 18.02
N GLY A 279 27.18 6.84 17.68
CA GLY A 279 28.12 6.26 16.73
C GLY A 279 27.46 5.64 15.50
N ASP A 280 27.50 6.37 14.39
CA ASP A 280 27.54 5.74 13.07
C ASP A 280 28.71 4.75 13.07
N LEU A 281 28.43 3.48 13.37
CA LEU A 281 29.43 2.41 13.48
C LEU A 281 30.16 2.19 12.15
N GLY A 282 29.66 2.80 11.07
CA GLY A 282 30.17 2.67 9.72
C GLY A 282 29.86 1.30 9.14
N TYR A 283 29.85 1.21 7.81
CA TYR A 283 29.79 -0.08 7.14
C TYR A 283 31.14 -0.80 7.34
N PRO A 284 31.20 -2.06 7.82
CA PRO A 284 30.11 -3.02 7.98
C PRO A 284 29.53 -3.16 9.39
N LEU A 285 30.07 -2.48 10.41
CA LEU A 285 29.65 -2.61 11.81
C LEU A 285 28.22 -2.13 12.07
N GLU A 286 27.66 -1.30 11.21
CA GLU A 286 26.23 -0.96 11.25
C GLU A 286 25.31 -2.19 11.06
N GLN A 287 25.82 -3.28 10.49
CA GLN A 287 25.11 -4.57 10.45
C GLN A 287 25.00 -5.24 11.82
N LEU A 288 25.84 -4.84 12.79
CA LEU A 288 25.81 -5.27 14.17
C LEU A 288 24.98 -4.34 15.07
N ARG A 289 24.50 -3.21 14.54
CA ARG A 289 23.59 -2.32 15.27
C ARG A 289 22.42 -3.20 15.71
N PRO A 290 22.09 -3.26 17.03
CA PRO A 290 21.02 -4.11 17.51
C PRO A 290 19.81 -3.74 16.69
N LEU A 291 19.37 -4.67 15.82
CA LEU A 291 18.28 -4.49 14.87
C LEU A 291 17.20 -3.81 15.67
N HIS A 292 16.99 -2.52 15.40
CA HIS A 292 16.18 -1.65 16.25
C HIS A 292 14.93 -2.45 16.50
N SER A 293 14.80 -2.94 17.74
CA SER A 293 13.91 -4.07 17.97
C SER A 293 12.58 -3.58 17.43
N TRP A 294 11.95 -4.40 16.60
CA TRP A 294 10.77 -4.09 15.81
C TRP A 294 9.60 -3.83 16.77
N GLU A 295 9.75 -2.84 17.62
CA GLU A 295 8.73 -2.24 18.42
C GLU A 295 7.76 -1.76 17.37
N LEU A 296 6.73 -2.58 17.18
CA LEU A 296 5.59 -2.28 16.35
C LEU A 296 5.11 -0.91 16.82
N LYS A 297 5.57 0.12 16.10
CA LYS A 297 5.29 1.51 16.43
C LYS A 297 3.79 1.58 16.49
N ARG A 298 3.26 2.03 17.64
CA ARG A 298 1.81 2.11 17.83
C ARG A 298 1.23 2.79 16.61
N MET A 299 0.28 2.12 15.95
CA MET A 299 -0.48 2.78 14.93
C MET A 299 -1.15 3.98 15.61
N PRO A 300 -0.99 5.20 15.09
CA PRO A 300 -1.66 6.36 15.68
C PRO A 300 -3.17 6.10 15.67
N VAL A 301 -3.88 6.59 16.69
CA VAL A 301 -5.34 6.37 16.84
C VAL A 301 -6.09 6.75 15.55
N LEU A 302 -5.71 7.87 14.92
CA LEU A 302 -6.27 8.27 13.63
C LEU A 302 -6.06 7.20 12.54
N GLY A 303 -4.88 6.57 12.48
CA GLY A 303 -4.61 5.47 11.56
C GLY A 303 -5.50 4.26 11.82
N ALA A 304 -5.69 3.91 13.10
CA ALA A 304 -6.61 2.83 13.49
C ALA A 304 -8.06 3.15 13.11
N VAL A 305 -8.53 4.38 13.34
CA VAL A 305 -9.87 4.84 12.91
C VAL A 305 -10.00 4.71 11.39
N LEU A 306 -9.05 5.22 10.63
CA LEU A 306 -9.10 5.18 9.16
C LEU A 306 -9.12 3.76 8.60
N VAL A 307 -8.23 2.88 9.08
CA VAL A 307 -8.15 1.48 8.63
C VAL A 307 -9.44 0.74 8.99
N SER A 308 -9.92 0.91 10.22
CA SER A 308 -11.14 0.24 10.67
C SER A 308 -12.40 0.71 9.94
N ALA A 309 -12.54 2.02 9.71
CA ALA A 309 -13.61 2.59 8.92
C ALA A 309 -13.53 2.11 7.46
N LEU A 310 -12.33 1.95 6.91
CA LEU A 310 -12.14 1.44 5.55
C LEU A 310 -12.57 -0.03 5.43
N VAL A 311 -12.22 -0.87 6.40
CA VAL A 311 -12.67 -2.27 6.44
C VAL A 311 -14.19 -2.36 6.54
N ALA A 312 -14.80 -1.57 7.44
CA ALA A 312 -16.25 -1.46 7.56
C ALA A 312 -16.90 -1.04 6.24
N TRP A 313 -16.33 -0.03 5.58
CA TRP A 313 -16.82 0.49 4.32
C TRP A 313 -16.80 -0.55 3.20
N TRP A 314 -15.69 -1.25 3.00
CA TRP A 314 -15.61 -2.29 1.97
C TRP A 314 -16.54 -3.47 2.26
N PHE A 315 -16.76 -3.81 3.52
CA PHE A 315 -17.75 -4.81 3.90
C PHE A 315 -19.17 -4.34 3.58
N HIS A 316 -19.50 -3.07 3.85
CA HIS A 316 -20.78 -2.47 3.46
C HIS A 316 -20.98 -2.47 1.94
N VAL A 317 -19.97 -2.06 1.18
CA VAL A 317 -19.99 -2.08 -0.29
C VAL A 317 -20.20 -3.50 -0.82
N ALA A 318 -19.50 -4.50 -0.26
CA ALA A 318 -19.68 -5.90 -0.63
C ALA A 318 -21.08 -6.42 -0.27
N ALA A 319 -21.59 -6.10 0.92
CA ALA A 319 -22.92 -6.50 1.36
C ALA A 319 -24.01 -5.99 0.40
N ILE A 320 -23.89 -4.74 -0.07
CA ILE A 320 -24.84 -4.18 -1.03
C ILE A 320 -24.63 -4.76 -2.44
N ALA A 321 -23.39 -4.93 -2.87
CA ALA A 321 -23.08 -5.45 -4.21
C ALA A 321 -23.54 -6.91 -4.39
N PHE A 322 -23.45 -7.74 -3.35
CA PHE A 322 -23.80 -9.16 -3.41
C PHE A 322 -25.17 -9.48 -2.80
N GLY A 323 -25.66 -8.67 -1.87
CA GLY A 323 -26.85 -8.94 -1.06
C GLY A 323 -28.13 -8.31 -1.57
N GLY A 324 -28.29 -8.12 -2.89
CA GLY A 324 -29.47 -7.49 -3.50
C GLY A 324 -30.80 -7.85 -2.82
N THR A 325 -31.75 -6.92 -2.83
CA THR A 325 -32.92 -6.69 -1.93
C THR A 325 -33.84 -7.86 -1.50
N GLY A 326 -33.48 -9.12 -1.71
CA GLY A 326 -34.24 -10.28 -1.23
C GLY A 326 -33.49 -11.62 -1.18
N GLN A 327 -32.15 -11.65 -1.26
CA GLN A 327 -31.39 -12.91 -1.30
C GLN A 327 -30.79 -13.32 0.07
N PRO A 328 -30.77 -14.62 0.41
CA PRO A 328 -30.24 -15.17 1.67
C PRO A 328 -28.70 -15.10 1.82
N LEU A 329 -28.01 -14.37 0.93
CA LEU A 329 -26.55 -14.19 0.93
C LEU A 329 -26.01 -13.46 2.18
N LEU A 330 -26.90 -12.84 2.97
CA LEU A 330 -26.56 -12.32 4.29
C LEU A 330 -26.01 -13.42 5.22
N GLY A 331 -26.49 -14.65 5.13
CA GLY A 331 -26.04 -15.76 5.99
C GLY A 331 -24.55 -16.07 5.82
N PRO A 332 -24.07 -16.41 4.61
CA PRO A 332 -22.65 -16.67 4.36
C PRO A 332 -21.73 -15.48 4.67
N LEU A 333 -22.13 -14.25 4.33
CA LEU A 333 -21.35 -13.04 4.63
C LEU A 333 -21.23 -12.80 6.15
N THR A 334 -22.32 -13.02 6.88
CA THR A 334 -22.34 -12.95 8.35
C THR A 334 -21.47 -14.05 8.96
N GLY A 335 -21.53 -15.26 8.43
CA GLY A 335 -20.62 -16.34 8.79
C GLY A 335 -19.17 -15.94 8.59
N PHE A 336 -18.80 -15.52 7.38
CA PHE A 336 -17.45 -15.08 7.06
C PHE A 336 -16.96 -13.93 7.97
N TYR A 337 -17.83 -12.96 8.25
CA TYR A 337 -17.58 -11.88 9.20
C TYR A 337 -17.20 -12.38 10.59
N VAL A 338 -18.00 -13.29 11.16
CA VAL A 338 -17.74 -13.88 12.48
C VAL A 338 -16.41 -14.61 12.49
N HIS A 339 -16.10 -15.37 11.43
CA HIS A 339 -14.83 -16.12 11.34
C HIS A 339 -13.61 -15.20 11.26
N ILE A 340 -13.68 -14.11 10.49
CA ILE A 340 -12.58 -13.12 10.43
C ILE A 340 -12.37 -12.46 11.79
N CYS A 341 -13.44 -12.00 12.44
CA CYS A 341 -13.34 -11.35 13.74
C CYS A 341 -12.75 -12.29 14.80
N LEU A 342 -13.27 -13.53 14.87
CA LEU A 342 -12.74 -14.56 15.76
C LEU A 342 -11.28 -14.88 15.43
N GLY A 343 -10.92 -15.00 14.15
CA GLY A 343 -9.56 -15.28 13.70
C GLY A 343 -8.57 -14.20 14.12
N ILE A 344 -8.87 -12.91 13.90
CA ILE A 344 -8.00 -11.79 14.30
C ILE A 344 -7.79 -11.80 15.82
N LEU A 345 -8.86 -12.02 16.57
CA LEU A 345 -8.84 -12.01 18.02
C LEU A 345 -8.10 -13.21 18.58
N LEU A 346 -8.28 -14.40 18.00
CA LEU A 346 -7.53 -15.60 18.32
C LEU A 346 -6.03 -15.39 18.04
N VAL A 347 -5.66 -14.93 16.84
CA VAL A 347 -4.26 -14.65 16.48
C VAL A 347 -3.64 -13.64 17.43
N ARG A 348 -4.33 -12.53 17.73
CA ARG A 348 -3.86 -11.52 18.70
C ARG A 348 -3.62 -12.15 20.08
N THR A 349 -4.58 -12.95 20.55
CA THR A 349 -4.51 -13.62 21.86
C THR A 349 -3.36 -14.64 21.91
N LEU A 350 -3.18 -15.43 20.84
CA LEU A 350 -2.08 -16.40 20.70
C LEU A 350 -0.72 -15.70 20.65
N VAL A 351 -0.59 -14.57 19.95
CA VAL A 351 0.66 -13.79 19.92
C VAL A 351 1.02 -13.28 21.32
N TYR A 352 0.03 -12.88 22.13
CA TYR A 352 0.29 -12.50 23.52
C TYR A 352 0.71 -13.68 24.38
N PHE A 353 0.01 -14.82 24.28
CA PHE A 353 0.27 -15.99 25.12
C PHE A 353 1.53 -16.78 24.75
N THR A 354 1.96 -16.75 23.48
CA THR A 354 3.19 -17.45 23.04
C THR A 354 4.46 -16.82 23.60
N ARG A 355 4.43 -15.53 23.97
CA ARG A 355 5.62 -14.80 24.43
C ARG A 355 5.63 -14.49 25.92
N VAL A 356 4.46 -14.32 26.53
CA VAL A 356 4.33 -13.91 27.93
C VAL A 356 3.10 -14.60 28.52
N ARG A 357 3.29 -15.37 29.59
CA ARG A 357 2.17 -16.00 30.30
C ARG A 357 1.51 -14.98 31.23
N PRO A 358 0.17 -14.98 31.36
CA PRO A 358 -0.51 -14.13 32.32
C PRO A 358 -0.09 -14.52 33.75
N PRO A 359 -0.02 -13.57 34.69
CA PRO A 359 0.46 -13.82 36.05
C PRO A 359 -0.41 -14.82 36.82
N ILE A 360 -1.71 -14.86 36.51
CA ILE A 360 -2.67 -15.81 37.08
C ILE A 360 -3.36 -16.55 35.93
N THR A 361 -3.34 -17.88 35.98
CA THR A 361 -4.05 -18.75 35.03
C THR A 361 -5.56 -18.55 35.11
N LEU A 362 -6.29 -18.92 34.06
CA LEU A 362 -7.76 -18.87 34.06
C LEU A 362 -8.38 -19.65 35.24
N GLY A 363 -7.81 -20.82 35.58
CA GLY A 363 -8.24 -21.59 36.76
C GLY A 363 -7.99 -20.86 38.09
N GLY A 364 -6.85 -20.17 38.22
CA GLY A 364 -6.55 -19.37 39.41
C GLY A 364 -7.53 -18.20 39.58
N ARG A 365 -8.00 -17.59 38.49
CA ARG A 365 -9.00 -16.51 38.51
C ARG A 365 -10.37 -17.00 38.93
N LEU A 366 -10.82 -18.13 38.37
CA LEU A 366 -12.07 -18.77 38.75
C LEU A 366 -12.09 -19.12 40.25
N ARG A 367 -10.98 -19.66 40.77
CA ARG A 367 -10.88 -20.03 42.19
C ARG A 367 -10.82 -18.83 43.13
N THR A 368 -10.22 -17.71 42.71
CA THR A 368 -10.06 -16.51 43.54
C THR A 368 -11.22 -15.51 43.42
N GLY A 369 -12.17 -15.75 42.51
CA GLY A 369 -13.26 -14.82 42.20
C GLY A 369 -12.81 -13.52 41.54
N ARG A 370 -11.52 -13.37 41.21
CA ARG A 370 -10.94 -12.18 40.58
C ARG A 370 -10.89 -12.37 39.07
N PHE A 371 -12.05 -12.27 38.43
CA PHE A 371 -12.19 -12.46 36.98
C PHE A 371 -11.42 -11.42 36.16
N LEU A 372 -11.49 -10.15 36.58
CA LEU A 372 -10.86 -9.01 35.91
C LEU A 372 -9.95 -8.22 36.86
N GLN A 373 -8.66 -8.23 36.57
CA GLN A 373 -7.65 -7.34 37.13
C GLN A 373 -7.35 -6.26 36.10
N LEU A 374 -8.00 -5.09 36.26
CA LEU A 374 -7.65 -3.88 35.51
C LEU A 374 -6.14 -3.65 35.69
N ARG A 375 -5.39 -3.64 34.57
CA ARG A 375 -3.91 -3.61 34.41
C ARG A 375 -3.24 -4.92 33.99
N TYR A 376 -3.68 -6.08 34.46
CA TYR A 376 -3.05 -7.35 34.05
C TYR A 376 -3.81 -8.07 32.93
N ASP A 377 -5.07 -7.68 32.72
CA ASP A 377 -6.00 -8.39 31.83
C ASP A 377 -6.23 -7.70 30.51
N VAL A 378 -5.32 -6.81 30.12
CA VAL A 378 -5.50 -6.05 28.90
C VAL A 378 -5.44 -6.96 27.66
N ALA A 379 -4.79 -8.13 27.76
CA ALA A 379 -4.86 -9.18 26.73
C ALA A 379 -6.22 -9.91 26.67
N LEU A 380 -7.03 -9.87 27.74
CA LEU A 380 -8.39 -10.45 27.79
C LEU A 380 -9.48 -9.44 27.42
N LEU A 381 -9.17 -8.15 27.39
CA LEU A 381 -10.05 -7.06 26.97
C LEU A 381 -10.68 -7.23 25.57
N PRO A 382 -10.08 -7.96 24.61
CA PRO A 382 -10.74 -8.28 23.35
C PRO A 382 -11.89 -9.28 23.48
N LEU A 383 -11.98 -10.09 24.56
CA LEU A 383 -13.05 -11.08 24.75
C LEU A 383 -14.45 -10.46 24.93
N PRO A 384 -14.68 -9.43 25.76
CA PRO A 384 -15.94 -8.70 25.77
C PRO A 384 -16.37 -8.15 24.41
N LEU A 385 -15.43 -7.76 23.55
CA LEU A 385 -15.73 -7.32 22.18
C LEU A 385 -16.11 -8.46 21.26
N ILE A 386 -15.59 -9.67 21.48
CA ILE A 386 -16.12 -10.88 20.84
C ILE A 386 -17.59 -11.03 21.21
N VAL A 387 -17.94 -10.84 22.49
CA VAL A 387 -19.33 -10.95 22.93
C VAL A 387 -20.19 -9.88 22.29
N VAL A 388 -19.76 -8.61 22.27
CA VAL A 388 -20.50 -7.54 21.58
C VAL A 388 -20.68 -7.84 20.09
N THR A 389 -19.62 -8.31 19.42
CA THR A 389 -19.66 -8.71 18.01
C THR A 389 -20.61 -9.90 17.79
N ALA A 390 -20.53 -10.92 18.64
CA ALA A 390 -21.36 -12.12 18.58
C ALA A 390 -22.83 -11.83 18.92
N VAL A 391 -23.11 -10.80 19.72
CA VAL A 391 -24.48 -10.33 20.05
C VAL A 391 -25.04 -9.42 18.94
N SER A 392 -24.19 -8.69 18.22
CA SER A 392 -24.65 -7.86 17.09
C SER A 392 -25.24 -8.69 15.94
N VAL A 393 -24.75 -9.91 15.73
CA VAL A 393 -25.23 -10.87 14.71
C VAL A 393 -26.70 -11.31 14.91
N PRO A 394 -27.13 -11.83 16.08
CA PRO A 394 -28.52 -12.19 16.31
C PRO A 394 -29.47 -10.99 16.30
N LEU A 395 -29.00 -9.79 16.66
CA LEU A 395 -29.78 -8.54 16.54
C LEU A 395 -30.07 -8.19 15.06
N VAL A 396 -29.16 -8.50 14.13
CA VAL A 396 -29.44 -8.41 12.69
C VAL A 396 -30.52 -9.40 12.26
N GLY A 397 -30.51 -10.60 12.83
CA GLY A 397 -31.56 -11.61 12.60
C GLY A 397 -32.97 -11.16 13.02
N GLN A 398 -33.10 -10.10 13.82
CA GLN A 398 -34.37 -9.54 14.29
C GLN A 398 -34.93 -8.42 13.39
N GLY A 399 -34.38 -8.22 12.18
CA GLY A 399 -34.92 -7.28 11.20
C GLY A 399 -34.33 -5.86 11.27
N LEU A 400 -33.27 -5.64 12.04
CA LEU A 400 -32.47 -4.42 11.93
C LEU A 400 -31.72 -4.40 10.58
N ALA A 401 -31.39 -3.20 10.09
CA ALA A 401 -30.65 -3.00 8.84
C ALA A 401 -29.23 -3.62 8.92
N GLY A 402 -29.13 -4.92 8.65
CA GLY A 402 -27.89 -5.70 8.70
C GLY A 402 -26.79 -5.15 7.81
N GLU A 403 -27.18 -4.50 6.71
CA GLU A 403 -26.28 -3.79 5.80
C GLU A 403 -25.47 -2.68 6.47
N VAL A 404 -25.96 -2.11 7.57
CA VAL A 404 -25.29 -1.05 8.33
C VAL A 404 -24.68 -1.61 9.61
N LEU A 405 -25.43 -2.43 10.35
CA LEU A 405 -25.01 -2.91 11.67
C LEU A 405 -23.79 -3.82 11.60
N LEU A 406 -23.73 -4.76 10.64
CA LEU A 406 -22.60 -5.68 10.49
C LEU A 406 -21.29 -4.96 10.15
N PRO A 407 -21.23 -4.09 9.12
CA PRO A 407 -19.99 -3.35 8.85
C PRO A 407 -19.62 -2.39 9.98
N ALA A 408 -20.58 -1.76 10.67
CA ALA A 408 -20.28 -0.93 11.84
C ALA A 408 -19.64 -1.75 12.98
N ALA A 409 -20.19 -2.93 13.28
CA ALA A 409 -19.61 -3.85 14.26
C ALA A 409 -18.21 -4.33 13.83
N LEU A 410 -18.01 -4.63 12.54
CA LEU A 410 -16.69 -4.94 11.98
C LEU A 410 -15.69 -3.82 12.19
N GLY A 411 -16.08 -2.59 11.84
CA GLY A 411 -15.25 -1.41 12.03
C GLY A 411 -14.87 -1.25 13.51
N LEU A 412 -15.82 -1.36 14.42
CA LEU A 412 -15.54 -1.25 15.86
C LEU A 412 -14.57 -2.33 16.34
N THR A 413 -14.74 -3.58 15.91
CA THR A 413 -13.86 -4.69 16.28
C THR A 413 -12.43 -4.48 15.76
N TRP A 414 -12.28 -4.02 14.51
CA TRP A 414 -10.98 -3.66 13.96
C TRP A 414 -10.37 -2.44 14.66
N PHE A 415 -11.17 -1.41 14.95
CA PHE A 415 -10.72 -0.23 15.67
C PHE A 415 -10.13 -0.61 17.03
N VAL A 416 -10.87 -1.40 17.82
CA VAL A 416 -10.38 -1.85 19.11
C VAL A 416 -9.16 -2.76 18.96
N GLY A 417 -9.17 -3.68 17.99
CA GLY A 417 -8.01 -4.52 17.68
C GLY A 417 -6.75 -3.71 17.36
N LEU A 418 -6.87 -2.56 16.70
CA LEU A 418 -5.73 -1.72 16.31
C LEU A 418 -5.37 -0.67 17.37
N ALA A 419 -6.35 -0.06 18.03
CA ALA A 419 -6.18 1.10 18.91
C ALA A 419 -6.04 0.74 20.39
N CYS A 420 -6.69 -0.34 20.86
CA CYS A 420 -6.67 -0.64 22.29
C CYS A 420 -5.35 -1.29 22.73
N PRO A 421 -4.84 -0.90 23.92
CA PRO A 421 -3.70 -1.56 24.56
C PRO A 421 -4.00 -3.05 24.84
N PRO A 422 -2.99 -3.84 25.21
CA PRO A 422 -1.61 -3.45 25.45
C PRO A 422 -0.82 -3.36 24.14
N THR A 423 0.26 -2.56 24.09
CA THR A 423 1.32 -2.89 23.13
C THR A 423 2.11 -4.08 23.63
N LEU A 424 2.81 -4.78 22.74
CA LEU A 424 3.76 -5.81 23.15
C LEU A 424 4.75 -5.28 24.20
N ALA A 425 5.23 -4.04 24.06
CA ALA A 425 6.11 -3.40 25.05
C ALA A 425 5.44 -3.23 26.42
N TRP A 426 4.20 -2.72 26.45
CA TRP A 426 3.46 -2.59 27.70
C TRP A 426 3.10 -3.95 28.29
N TRP A 427 2.81 -4.94 27.43
CA TRP A 427 2.56 -6.32 27.82
C TRP A 427 3.81 -6.99 28.39
N ARG A 428 4.99 -6.68 27.86
CA ARG A 428 6.27 -7.14 28.44
C ARG A 428 6.53 -6.53 29.81
N LEU A 429 6.13 -5.28 30.04
CA LEU A 429 6.26 -4.61 31.33
C LEU A 429 5.23 -5.09 32.36
N ALA A 430 4.00 -5.35 31.93
CA ALA A 430 2.90 -5.81 32.78
C ALA A 430 2.93 -7.33 33.02
N GLY A 431 3.46 -8.07 32.04
CA GLY A 431 3.74 -9.47 32.18
C GLY A 431 4.81 -9.66 33.22
N SER A 432 4.57 -10.57 34.16
CA SER A 432 5.68 -11.15 34.90
C SER A 432 6.57 -11.83 33.86
N TYR A 433 7.60 -11.14 33.36
CA TYR A 433 8.89 -11.79 33.31
C TYR A 433 9.05 -12.30 34.73
N ARG A 434 8.70 -13.57 34.95
CA ARG A 434 9.27 -14.30 36.05
C ARG A 434 10.74 -13.97 35.88
N PHE A 435 11.31 -13.19 36.78
CA PHE A 435 12.69 -13.40 37.13
C PHE A 435 12.71 -14.90 37.35
N ASP A 436 13.20 -15.62 36.34
CA ASP A 436 13.16 -17.05 36.38
C ASP A 436 14.04 -17.35 37.58
N ASP A 437 13.40 -17.66 38.70
CA ASP A 437 14.08 -17.79 39.98
C ASP A 437 15.09 -18.94 39.87
N THR A 438 14.98 -19.76 38.83
CA THR A 438 15.97 -20.72 38.33
C THR A 438 17.27 -20.07 37.86
N ALA A 439 17.25 -18.94 37.17
CA ALA A 439 18.47 -18.20 36.82
C ALA A 439 19.14 -17.60 38.05
N PHE A 440 18.35 -17.08 39.00
CA PHE A 440 18.87 -16.55 40.26
C PHE A 440 19.33 -17.66 41.22
N ARG A 441 18.61 -18.79 41.27
CA ARG A 441 18.98 -19.98 42.05
C ARG A 441 20.17 -20.72 41.45
N ASN A 442 20.30 -20.78 40.14
CA ASN A 442 21.48 -21.37 39.50
C ASN A 442 22.71 -20.48 39.69
N ALA A 443 22.56 -19.15 39.63
CA ALA A 443 23.63 -18.21 39.97
C ALA A 443 24.05 -18.33 41.46
N ASN A 444 23.10 -18.58 42.38
CA ASN A 444 23.40 -18.84 43.78
C ASN A 444 23.83 -20.28 44.10
N SER A 445 23.52 -21.28 43.27
CA SER A 445 24.04 -22.64 43.46
C SER A 445 25.46 -22.79 42.93
N ASP A 446 25.86 -21.94 41.98
CA ASP A 446 27.25 -21.81 41.51
C ASP A 446 28.13 -20.96 42.43
N SER A 447 27.57 -20.36 43.50
CA SER A 447 28.40 -19.81 44.57
C SER A 447 28.96 -20.93 45.47
N ARG A 448 29.85 -21.76 44.90
CA ARG A 448 31.00 -22.35 45.60
C ARG A 448 32.04 -21.28 45.98
N VAL A 449 31.58 -20.09 46.36
CA VAL A 449 32.39 -18.99 46.89
C VAL A 449 32.53 -19.13 48.42
N GLY A 450 31.83 -20.09 49.03
CA GLY A 450 31.98 -20.44 50.45
C GLY A 450 33.27 -21.17 50.83
N ASP A 451 34.03 -21.71 49.87
CA ASP A 451 35.23 -22.52 50.17
C ASP A 451 36.56 -21.73 50.14
N PHE A 452 36.54 -20.42 49.82
CA PHE A 452 37.76 -19.59 49.78
C PHE A 452 38.06 -18.79 51.06
N VAL A 453 37.29 -18.94 52.14
CA VAL A 453 37.47 -18.15 53.39
C VAL A 453 37.88 -19.01 54.60
N LYS A 454 38.36 -20.25 54.41
CA LYS A 454 38.83 -21.12 55.52
C LYS A 454 40.31 -21.51 55.48
N THR A 455 41.14 -20.82 54.70
CA THR A 455 42.60 -20.95 54.79
C THR A 455 43.23 -19.57 54.91
N GLY A 456 43.49 -19.17 56.15
CA GLY A 456 44.16 -17.94 56.56
C GLY A 456 44.31 -17.92 58.06
#